data_AF-A0A3B8HZL5-F1
#
_entry.id   AF-A0A3B8HZL5-F1
#
_cell.length_a   1.000
_cell.length_b   1.000
_cell.length_c   1.000
_cell.angle_alpha   90.00
_cell.angle_beta   90.00
_cell.angle_gamma   90.00
#
_symmetry.space_group_name_H-M   'P 1'
#
loop_
_entity.id
_entity.type
_entity.pdbx_description
1 polymer ?
#
loop_
_entity_poly.entity_id
_entity_poly.type
_entity_poly.pdbx_seq_one_letter_code
_entity_poly.pdbx_strand_id
1 'polypeptide(L)'
;EELIFGDRSTGAGNDFNQAWQTARKIVQSGLSSLGVVNIDEVPADILYEECRAIITEMEEATRNTLSSRMPQLRDIAAALLEKESLDQKSFQALLQLSPAEQATMNENIAGGLK
;
A
#
# COMPACT_ATOMS: atom_id res chain seq x y z
N GLU A 1 -0.35 11.85 -1.73
CA GLU A 1 0.25 13.14 -2.12
C GLU A 1 0.18 13.38 -3.60
N GLU A 2 0.71 12.47 -4.42
CA GLU A 2 0.70 12.59 -5.89
C GLU A 2 -0.69 12.94 -6.48
N LEU A 3 -1.77 12.29 -6.02
CA LEU A 3 -3.14 12.57 -6.47
C LEU A 3 -3.64 14.00 -6.19
N ILE A 4 -3.08 14.70 -5.21
CA ILE A 4 -3.53 16.01 -4.76
C ILE A 4 -2.53 17.11 -5.14
N PHE A 5 -1.23 16.82 -5.05
CA PHE A 5 -0.15 17.79 -5.22
C PHE A 5 0.66 17.57 -6.51
N GLY A 6 0.40 16.51 -7.27
CA GLY A 6 1.09 16.21 -8.53
C GLY A 6 2.50 15.63 -8.39
N ASP A 7 3.10 15.73 -7.20
CA ASP A 7 4.45 15.27 -6.92
C ASP A 7 4.49 14.16 -5.85
N ARG A 8 5.57 13.38 -5.89
CA ARG A 8 5.93 12.43 -4.83
C ARG A 8 6.87 13.13 -3.84
N SER A 9 6.59 13.04 -2.55
CA SER A 9 7.50 13.55 -1.52
C SER A 9 8.73 12.66 -1.35
N THR A 10 9.87 13.27 -1.00
CA THR A 10 11.08 12.55 -0.58
C THR A 10 10.90 11.78 0.73
N GLY A 11 9.83 12.08 1.50
CA GLY A 11 9.48 11.35 2.72
C GLY A 11 9.10 9.89 2.50
N ALA A 12 8.66 9.52 1.28
CA ALA A 12 8.26 8.16 0.95
C ALA A 12 9.45 7.22 0.62
N GLY A 13 10.70 7.71 0.65
CA GLY A 13 11.88 6.94 0.26
C GLY A 13 12.05 5.61 1.03
N ASN A 14 11.72 5.59 2.33
CA ASN A 14 11.76 4.38 3.12
C ASN A 14 10.69 3.35 2.70
N ASP A 15 9.50 3.82 2.34
CA ASP A 15 8.39 2.95 1.92
C ASP A 15 8.68 2.32 0.56
N PHE A 16 9.31 3.05 -0.36
CA PHE A 16 9.78 2.49 -1.63
C PHE A 16 10.81 1.38 -1.43
N ASN A 17 11.77 1.55 -0.52
CA ASN A 17 12.73 0.49 -0.19
C ASN A 17 12.02 -0.77 0.36
N GLN A 18 11.04 -0.58 1.24
CA GLN A 18 10.25 -1.70 1.78
C GLN A 18 9.40 -2.40 0.71
N ALA A 19 8.77 -1.63 -0.18
CA ALA A 19 8.02 -2.14 -1.32
C ALA A 19 8.93 -2.96 -2.25
N TRP A 20 10.14 -2.46 -2.53
CA TRP A 20 11.13 -3.17 -3.32
C TRP A 20 11.53 -4.51 -2.72
N GLN A 21 11.84 -4.53 -1.42
CA GLN A 21 12.18 -5.78 -0.73
C GLN A 21 11.00 -6.76 -0.72
N THR A 22 9.77 -6.27 -0.61
CA THR A 22 8.57 -7.10 -0.67
C THR A 22 8.37 -7.69 -2.08
N ALA A 23 8.51 -6.89 -3.13
CA ALA A 23 8.45 -7.37 -4.51
C ALA A 23 9.51 -8.45 -4.78
N ARG A 24 10.74 -8.25 -4.30
CA ARG A 24 11.80 -9.26 -4.41
C ARG A 24 11.45 -10.57 -3.70
N LYS A 25 10.81 -10.51 -2.52
CA LYS A 25 10.33 -11.70 -1.80
C LYS A 25 9.22 -12.43 -2.56
N ILE A 26 8.31 -11.70 -3.22
CA ILE A 26 7.26 -12.27 -4.07
C ILE A 26 7.88 -13.08 -5.22
N VAL A 27 8.93 -12.54 -5.85
CA VAL A 27 9.69 -13.27 -6.88
C VAL A 27 10.36 -14.50 -6.28
N GLN A 28 11.07 -14.35 -5.15
CA GLN A 28 11.78 -15.44 -4.50
C GLN A 28 10.86 -16.59 -4.05
N SER A 29 9.63 -16.29 -3.63
CA SER A 29 8.64 -17.29 -3.23
C SER A 29 7.92 -17.95 -4.41
N GLY A 30 8.23 -17.53 -5.64
CA GLY A 30 7.62 -18.04 -6.86
C GLY A 30 6.20 -17.55 -7.10
N LEU A 31 5.79 -16.46 -6.44
CA LEU A 31 4.47 -15.84 -6.59
C LEU A 31 4.42 -14.79 -7.71
N SER A 32 5.54 -14.59 -8.41
CA SER A 32 5.65 -13.70 -9.57
C SER A 32 5.34 -14.44 -10.88
N SER A 33 5.27 -13.70 -11.99
CA SER A 33 5.07 -14.28 -13.31
C SER A 33 6.22 -15.20 -13.76
N LEU A 34 7.40 -15.04 -13.16
CA LEU A 34 8.55 -15.94 -13.36
C LEU A 34 8.31 -17.34 -12.77
N GLY A 35 7.32 -17.51 -11.88
CA GLY A 35 7.08 -18.76 -11.17
C GLY A 35 8.23 -19.13 -10.23
N VAL A 36 8.36 -20.42 -9.92
CA VAL A 36 9.40 -20.93 -9.00
C VAL A 36 10.77 -20.87 -9.68
N VAL A 37 11.62 -19.95 -9.22
CA VAL A 37 12.97 -19.72 -9.76
C VAL A 37 14.03 -19.71 -8.65
N ASN A 38 15.26 -20.11 -8.99
CA ASN A 38 16.41 -19.81 -8.14
C ASN A 38 16.80 -18.35 -8.36
N ILE A 39 16.52 -17.48 -7.40
CA ILE A 39 16.73 -16.04 -7.52
C ILE A 39 18.20 -15.66 -7.78
N ASP A 40 19.16 -16.49 -7.36
CA ASP A 40 20.59 -16.26 -7.57
C ASP A 40 21.02 -16.54 -9.02
N GLU A 41 20.19 -17.26 -9.78
CA GLU A 41 20.41 -17.57 -11.19
C GLU A 41 19.59 -16.68 -12.14
N VAL A 42 18.67 -15.86 -11.61
CA VAL A 42 17.87 -14.93 -12.41
C VAL A 42 18.74 -13.74 -12.84
N PRO A 43 18.81 -13.43 -14.15
CA PRO A 43 19.49 -12.23 -14.63
C PRO A 43 18.98 -10.96 -13.93
N ALA A 44 19.89 -10.06 -13.56
CA ALA A 44 19.56 -8.90 -12.73
C ALA A 44 18.53 -7.95 -13.38
N ASP A 45 18.56 -7.82 -14.71
CA ASP A 45 17.61 -7.08 -15.52
C ASP A 45 16.21 -7.69 -15.47
N ILE A 46 16.10 -9.02 -15.60
CA ILE A 46 14.82 -9.73 -15.50
C ILE A 46 14.22 -9.60 -14.09
N LEU A 47 15.04 -9.80 -13.05
CA LEU A 47 14.59 -9.64 -11.66
C LEU A 47 14.09 -8.20 -11.41
N TYR A 48 14.82 -7.21 -11.91
CA TYR A 48 14.48 -5.80 -11.77
C TYR A 48 13.15 -5.46 -12.45
N GLU A 49 12.95 -5.89 -13.70
CA GLU A 49 11.70 -5.65 -14.43
C GLU A 49 10.50 -6.35 -13.77
N GLU A 50 10.67 -7.56 -13.25
CA GLU A 50 9.60 -8.26 -12.53
C GLU A 50 9.23 -7.54 -11.24
N CYS A 51 10.23 -7.09 -10.46
CA CYS A 51 9.97 -6.29 -9.25
C CYS A 51 9.25 -4.97 -9.59
N ARG A 52 9.68 -4.31 -10.66
CA ARG A 52 9.05 -3.08 -11.16
C ARG A 52 7.60 -3.32 -11.57
N ALA A 53 7.31 -4.40 -12.29
CA ALA A 53 5.97 -4.74 -12.72
C ALA A 53 5.02 -4.91 -11.53
N ILE A 54 5.43 -5.67 -10.51
CA ILE A 54 4.67 -5.88 -9.27
C ILE A 54 4.38 -4.53 -8.58
N ILE A 55 5.39 -3.68 -8.41
CA ILE A 55 5.21 -2.40 -7.73
C ILE A 55 4.27 -1.50 -8.53
N THR A 56 4.39 -1.48 -9.86
CA THR A 56 3.56 -0.65 -10.74
C THR A 56 2.09 -1.07 -10.67
N GLU A 57 1.82 -2.38 -10.68
CA GLU A 57 0.46 -2.92 -10.51
C GLU A 57 -0.13 -2.51 -9.16
N MET A 58 0.65 -2.63 -8.08
CA MET A 58 0.21 -2.21 -6.75
C MET A 58 -0.01 -0.70 -6.63
N GLU A 59 0.82 0.12 -7.28
CA GLU A 59 0.64 1.57 -7.37
C GLU A 59 -0.67 1.91 -8.08
N GLU A 60 -1.00 1.24 -9.19
CA GLU A 60 -2.23 1.46 -9.93
C GLU A 60 -3.47 1.03 -9.12
N ALA A 61 -3.45 -0.16 -8.52
CA ALA A 61 -4.52 -0.63 -7.65
C ALA A 61 -4.76 0.32 -6.46
N THR A 62 -3.68 0.81 -5.85
CA THR A 62 -3.74 1.79 -4.77
C THR A 62 -4.30 3.12 -5.26
N ARG A 63 -3.86 3.61 -6.42
CA ARG A 63 -4.37 4.84 -7.03
C ARG A 63 -5.87 4.78 -7.27
N ASN A 64 -6.36 3.67 -7.79
CA ASN A 64 -7.79 3.45 -8.03
C ASN A 64 -8.58 3.44 -6.71
N THR A 65 -8.06 2.75 -5.69
CA THR A 65 -8.66 2.71 -4.35
C THR A 65 -8.72 4.10 -3.71
N LEU A 66 -7.63 4.86 -3.74
CA LEU A 66 -7.59 6.21 -3.17
C LEU A 66 -8.46 7.20 -3.95
N SER A 67 -8.48 7.09 -5.28
CA SER A 67 -9.28 7.97 -6.14
C SER A 67 -10.78 7.79 -5.91
N SER A 68 -11.24 6.55 -5.74
CA SER A 68 -12.65 6.26 -5.43
C SER A 68 -13.09 6.75 -4.03
N ARG A 69 -12.14 6.99 -3.12
CA ARG A 69 -12.39 7.41 -1.73
C ARG A 69 -11.91 8.84 -1.43
N MET A 70 -11.76 9.66 -2.47
CA MET A 70 -11.25 11.02 -2.35
C MET A 70 -12.05 11.92 -1.38
N PRO A 71 -13.40 11.85 -1.30
CA PRO A 71 -14.16 12.60 -0.31
C PRO A 71 -13.74 12.26 1.13
N GLN A 72 -13.63 10.98 1.46
CA GLN A 72 -13.25 10.51 2.79
C GLN A 72 -11.81 10.93 3.14
N LEU A 73 -10.89 10.86 2.19
CA LEU A 73 -9.50 11.31 2.40
C LEU A 73 -9.44 12.81 2.75
N ARG A 74 -10.30 13.64 2.16
CA ARG A 74 -10.39 15.07 2.50
C ARG A 74 -10.93 15.28 3.91
N ASP A 75 -11.97 14.54 4.29
CA ASP A 75 -12.55 14.63 5.63
C ASP A 75 -11.54 14.20 6.71
N ILE A 76 -10.80 13.12 6.45
CA ILE A 76 -9.72 12.65 7.33
C ILE A 76 -8.60 13.69 7.44
N ALA A 77 -8.16 14.26 6.32
CA ALA A 77 -7.12 15.30 6.32
C ALA A 77 -7.56 16.55 7.10
N ALA A 78 -8.81 16.99 6.93
CA ALA A 78 -9.37 18.12 7.68
C ALA A 78 -9.41 17.83 9.19
N ALA A 79 -9.83 16.62 9.58
CA ALA A 79 -9.87 16.22 10.98
C ALA A 79 -8.47 16.10 11.61
N LEU A 80 -7.48 15.58 10.87
CA LEU A 80 -6.08 15.52 11.32
C LEU A 80 -5.44 16.90 11.42
N LEU A 81 -5.81 17.84 10.54
CA LEU A 81 -5.32 19.22 10.63
C LEU A 81 -5.84 19.92 11.89
N GLU A 82 -7.06 19.61 12.33
CA GLU A 82 -7.66 20.17 13.55
C GLU A 82 -7.15 19.49 14.82
N LYS A 83 -7.02 18.16 14.81
CA LYS A 83 -6.82 17.35 16.03
C LYS A 83 -5.43 16.73 16.17
N GLU A 84 -4.59 16.83 15.15
CA GLU A 84 -3.26 16.20 14.99
C GLU A 84 -3.23 14.67 15.05
N SER A 85 -4.29 14.03 15.56
CA SER A 85 -4.42 12.59 15.70
C SER A 85 -5.89 12.16 15.61
N LEU A 86 -6.11 10.93 15.16
CA LEU A 86 -7.42 10.28 15.09
C LEU A 86 -7.34 8.92 15.77
N ASP A 87 -8.31 8.63 16.64
CA ASP A 87 -8.50 7.28 17.16
C ASP A 87 -9.17 6.37 16.13
N GLN A 88 -9.11 5.06 16.38
CA GLN A 88 -9.67 4.05 15.47
C GLN A 88 -11.17 4.27 15.20
N LYS A 89 -11.95 4.60 16.23
CA LYS A 89 -13.41 4.77 16.09
C LYS A 89 -13.75 5.97 15.20
N SER A 90 -13.05 7.07 15.40
CA SER A 90 -13.21 8.30 14.62
C SER A 90 -12.78 8.08 13.17
N PHE A 91 -11.64 7.40 12.96
CA PHE A 91 -11.17 7.05 11.62
C PHE A 91 -12.14 6.13 10.88
N GLN A 92 -12.68 5.10 11.55
CA GLN A 92 -13.68 4.20 10.98
C GLN A 92 -14.98 4.91 10.61
N ALA A 93 -15.43 5.85 11.45
CA ALA A 93 -16.61 6.66 11.17
C ALA A 93 -16.43 7.53 9.91
N LEU A 94 -15.25 8.11 9.72
CA LEU A 94 -14.93 8.93 8.54
C LEU A 94 -14.78 8.09 7.26
N LEU A 95 -14.29 6.85 7.36
CA LEU A 95 -14.17 5.95 6.22
C LEU A 95 -15.51 5.40 5.72
N GLN A 96 -16.59 5.52 6.51
CA GLN A 96 -17.92 5.01 6.20
C GLN A 96 -17.90 3.53 5.76
N LEU A 97 -17.05 2.72 6.40
CA LEU A 97 -16.88 1.32 6.04
C LEU A 97 -18.18 0.54 6.20
N SER A 98 -18.50 -0.30 5.23
CA SER A 98 -19.57 -1.29 5.35
C SER A 98 -19.24 -2.32 6.44
N PRO A 99 -20.24 -3.02 7.01
CA PRO A 99 -20.01 -4.04 8.04
C PRO A 99 -18.99 -5.12 7.65
N ALA A 100 -18.90 -5.47 6.36
CA ALA A 100 -17.91 -6.42 5.84
C ALA A 100 -16.48 -5.85 5.87
N GLU A 101 -16.31 -4.58 5.47
CA GLU A 101 -15.00 -3.89 5.49
C GLU A 101 -14.53 -3.62 6.93
N GLN A 102 -15.46 -3.40 7.86
CA GLN A 102 -15.14 -3.26 9.29
C GLN A 102 -14.60 -4.56 9.89
N ALA A 103 -15.14 -5.71 9.50
CA ALA A 103 -14.69 -7.02 9.99
C ALA A 103 -13.25 -7.33 9.54
N THR A 104 -12.95 -7.12 8.25
CA THR A 104 -11.60 -7.35 7.70
C THR A 104 -10.54 -6.43 8.32
N MET A 105 -10.88 -5.16 8.61
CA MET A 105 -9.93 -4.24 9.24
C MET A 105 -9.65 -4.58 10.70
N ASN A 106 -10.65 -5.11 11.43
CA ASN A 106 -10.46 -5.53 12.82
C ASN A 106 -9.55 -6.77 12.94
N GLU A 107 -9.59 -7.69 11.97
CA GLU A 107 -8.71 -8.87 11.93
C GLU A 107 -7.24 -8.51 11.63
N ASN A 108 -6.99 -7.59 10.69
CA ASN A 108 -5.64 -7.18 10.32
C ASN A 108 -4.89 -6.44 11.45
N ILE A 109 -5.60 -5.72 12.32
CA ILE A 109 -5.01 -5.05 13.50
C ILE A 109 -4.67 -6.06 14.60
N ALA A 110 -5.49 -7.11 14.78
CA ALA A 110 -5.28 -8.15 15.78
C ALA A 110 -4.12 -9.10 15.42
N GLY A 111 -3.78 -9.24 14.13
CA GLY A 111 -2.67 -10.05 13.64
C GLY A 111 -1.28 -9.42 13.76
N GLY A 112 -1.17 -8.12 14.08
CA GLY A 112 0.10 -7.37 14.17
C GLY A 112 0.90 -7.53 15.46
N LEU A 113 0.45 -8.39 16.39
CA LEU A 113 1.11 -8.71 17.66
C LEU A 113 1.35 -10.21 17.77
N LYS A 114 2.20 -10.77 16.90
CA LYS A 114 2.95 -12.01 17.16
C LYS A 114 4.34 -11.92 16.54
#